data_AF-A0A7J2ZF12-F1
#
_entry.id   AF-A0A7J2ZF12-F1
#
_cell.length_a   1.000
_cell.length_b   1.000
_cell.length_c   1.000
_cell.angle_alpha   90.00
_cell.angle_beta   90.00
_cell.angle_gamma   90.00
#
_symmetry.space_group_name_H-M   'P 1'
#
loop_
_entity.id
_entity.type
_entity.pdbx_description
1 polymer ?
#
loop_
_entity_poly.entity_id
_entity_poly.type
_entity_poly.pdbx_seq_one_letter_code
_entity_poly.pdbx_strand_id
1 'polypeptide(L)'
;MRKQRTLSFPLFLVIALSFLESILIIAGMLPPVFSYSPGNLLFALATAAVIIHTSVSRADETLKESLINGATLGFTTASIICASGLIGKEYFAKPVLGISAPTPESRFAMLLLIILENTFLSAILSATAAWLTKRLRRPSPQ
;
A
#
# COMPACT_ATOMS: atom_id res chain seq x y z
N MET A 1 27.47 14.27 -6.08
CA MET A 1 26.10 14.72 -6.45
C MET A 1 25.12 13.55 -6.25
N ARG A 2 24.42 13.50 -5.11
CA ARG A 2 23.37 12.49 -4.87
C ARG A 2 22.19 12.81 -5.78
N LYS A 3 22.02 12.00 -6.84
CA LYS A 3 20.85 12.06 -7.71
C LYS A 3 19.62 11.82 -6.83
N GLN A 4 18.85 12.88 -6.57
CA GLN A 4 17.56 12.83 -5.89
C GLN A 4 16.63 11.99 -6.78
N ARG A 5 16.69 10.66 -6.64
CA ARG A 5 15.84 9.74 -7.40
C ARG A 5 14.44 9.88 -6.83
N THR A 6 13.59 10.56 -7.57
CA THR A 6 12.27 11.01 -7.13
C THR A 6 11.38 9.81 -6.80
N LEU A 7 10.72 9.84 -5.64
CA LEU A 7 9.66 8.88 -5.25
C LEU A 7 8.44 8.94 -6.19
N SER A 8 8.43 9.89 -7.12
CA SER A 8 7.31 10.21 -8.00
C SER A 8 6.79 9.03 -8.81
N PHE A 9 7.67 8.21 -9.39
CA PHE A 9 7.24 7.11 -10.25
C PHE A 9 6.59 5.95 -9.47
N PRO A 10 7.22 5.39 -8.41
CA PRO A 10 6.56 4.37 -7.59
C PRO A 10 5.27 4.85 -6.95
N LEU A 11 5.26 6.10 -6.48
CA LEU A 11 4.07 6.71 -5.89
C LEU A 11 2.93 6.80 -6.92
N PHE A 12 3.22 7.29 -8.13
CA PHE A 12 2.24 7.33 -9.22
C PHE A 12 1.66 5.96 -9.53
N LEU A 13 2.51 4.93 -9.56
CA LEU A 13 2.08 3.58 -9.91
C LEU A 13 1.21 2.95 -8.81
N VAL A 14 1.55 3.17 -7.53
CA VAL A 14 0.69 2.78 -6.40
C VAL A 14 -0.65 3.51 -6.43
N ILE A 15 -0.65 4.81 -6.72
CA ILE A 15 -1.88 5.60 -6.88
C ILE A 15 -2.74 4.99 -7.99
N ALA A 16 -2.17 4.75 -9.17
CA ALA A 16 -2.90 4.20 -10.30
C ALA A 16 -3.51 2.82 -10.00
N LEU A 17 -2.75 1.92 -9.36
CA LEU A 17 -3.23 0.61 -8.94
C LEU A 17 -4.38 0.71 -7.93
N SER A 18 -4.22 1.54 -6.90
CA SER A 18 -5.22 1.71 -5.84
C SER A 18 -6.52 2.33 -6.36
N PHE A 19 -6.42 3.27 -7.31
CA PHE A 19 -7.58 3.84 -7.99
C PHE A 19 -8.27 2.82 -8.87
N LEU A 20 -7.51 2.05 -9.65
CA LEU A 20 -8.08 1.00 -10.50
C LEU A 20 -8.82 -0.06 -9.68
N GLU A 21 -8.21 -0.56 -8.60
CA GLU A 21 -8.85 -1.49 -7.66
C GLU A 21 -10.16 -0.91 -7.12
N SER A 22 -10.10 0.33 -6.61
CA SER A 22 -11.28 1.03 -6.08
C SER A 22 -12.41 1.16 -7.10
N ILE A 23 -12.09 1.51 -8.35
CA ILE A 23 -13.07 1.62 -9.43
C ILE A 23 -13.70 0.26 -9.72
N LEU A 24 -12.90 -0.80 -9.82
CA LEU A 24 -13.41 -2.15 -10.08
C LEU A 24 -14.32 -2.66 -8.96
N ILE A 25 -13.99 -2.36 -7.69
CA ILE A 25 -14.83 -2.70 -6.55
C ILE A 25 -16.15 -1.91 -6.58
N ILE A 26 -16.09 -0.58 -6.80
CA ILE A 26 -17.30 0.26 -6.90
C ILE A 26 -18.16 -0.16 -8.11
N ALA A 27 -17.56 -0.56 -9.23
CA ALA A 27 -18.27 -1.08 -10.39
C ALA A 27 -18.95 -2.44 -10.11
N GLY A 28 -18.53 -3.15 -9.05
CA GLY A 28 -19.00 -4.51 -8.74
C GLY A 28 -18.31 -5.59 -9.59
N MET A 29 -17.20 -5.25 -10.25
CA MET A 29 -16.36 -6.20 -10.99
C MET A 29 -15.39 -6.95 -10.06
N LEU A 30 -15.08 -6.36 -8.90
CA LEU A 30 -14.36 -7.00 -7.81
C LEU A 30 -15.22 -6.98 -6.53
N PRO A 31 -15.12 -8.02 -5.70
CA PRO A 31 -15.75 -8.01 -4.39
C PRO A 31 -14.98 -7.07 -3.44
N PRO A 32 -15.59 -6.67 -2.31
CA PRO A 32 -14.96 -5.79 -1.33
C PRO A 32 -13.61 -6.33 -0.85
N VAL A 33 -12.69 -5.44 -0.47
CA VAL A 33 -11.29 -5.79 -0.13
C VAL A 33 -11.21 -6.98 0.85
N PHE A 34 -12.03 -6.98 1.91
CA PHE A 34 -12.04 -8.01 2.95
C PHE A 34 -12.60 -9.38 2.52
N SER A 35 -13.10 -9.52 1.30
CA SER A 35 -13.62 -10.80 0.78
C SER A 35 -12.52 -11.75 0.25
N TYR A 36 -11.23 -11.43 0.44
CA TYR A 36 -10.05 -12.26 0.06
C TYR A 36 -10.16 -12.94 -1.31
N SER A 37 -10.69 -12.23 -2.30
CA SER A 37 -10.82 -12.77 -3.65
C SER A 37 -9.48 -12.85 -4.37
N PRO A 38 -9.33 -13.72 -5.38
CA PRO A 38 -8.13 -13.77 -6.21
C PRO A 38 -7.79 -12.40 -6.83
N GLY A 39 -8.81 -11.62 -7.22
CA GLY A 39 -8.63 -10.28 -7.75
C GLY A 39 -8.00 -9.31 -6.75
N ASN A 40 -8.53 -9.25 -5.52
CA ASN A 40 -7.98 -8.39 -4.47
C ASN A 40 -6.56 -8.83 -4.08
N LEU A 41 -6.29 -10.14 -4.11
CA LEU A 41 -4.94 -10.66 -3.87
C LEU A 41 -3.95 -10.20 -4.95
N LEU A 42 -4.35 -10.14 -6.22
CA LEU A 42 -3.51 -9.62 -7.30
C LEU A 42 -3.15 -8.15 -7.09
N PHE A 43 -4.10 -7.30 -6.68
CA PHE A 43 -3.83 -5.90 -6.37
C PHE A 43 -2.93 -5.72 -5.14
N ALA A 44 -3.13 -6.53 -4.10
CA ALA A 44 -2.26 -6.54 -2.93
C ALA A 44 -0.83 -6.95 -3.28
N LEU A 45 -0.66 -8.01 -4.08
CA LEU A 45 0.65 -8.47 -4.55
C LEU A 45 1.32 -7.47 -5.48
N ALA A 46 0.57 -6.83 -6.38
CA ALA A 46 1.09 -5.78 -7.26
C ALA A 46 1.61 -4.60 -6.43
N THR A 47 0.82 -4.12 -5.47
CA THR A 47 1.24 -3.03 -4.57
C THR A 47 2.47 -3.42 -3.75
N ALA A 48 2.50 -4.62 -3.18
CA ALA A 48 3.65 -5.13 -2.45
C ALA A 48 4.91 -5.22 -3.33
N ALA A 49 4.78 -5.67 -4.58
CA ALA A 49 5.87 -5.74 -5.54
C ALA A 49 6.45 -4.34 -5.84
N VAL A 50 5.60 -3.32 -5.94
CA VAL A 50 6.03 -1.93 -6.16
C VAL A 50 6.77 -1.39 -4.95
N ILE A 51 6.26 -1.66 -3.74
CA ILE A 51 6.93 -1.31 -2.49
C ILE A 51 8.31 -1.97 -2.45
N ILE A 52 8.38 -3.30 -2.61
CA ILE A 52 9.63 -4.07 -2.58
C ILE A 52 10.61 -3.57 -3.64
N HIS A 53 10.16 -3.40 -4.88
CA HIS A 53 11.01 -2.90 -5.98
C HIS A 53 11.57 -1.51 -5.65
N THR A 54 10.76 -0.63 -5.08
CA THR A 54 11.20 0.70 -4.65
C THR A 54 12.28 0.59 -3.59
N SER A 55 12.10 -0.27 -2.59
CA SER A 55 13.07 -0.51 -1.53
C SER A 55 14.37 -1.12 -2.04
N VAL A 56 14.30 -2.08 -2.96
CA VAL A 56 15.47 -2.75 -3.56
C VAL A 56 16.25 -1.79 -4.45
N SER A 57 15.56 -1.01 -5.30
CA SER A 57 16.19 -0.03 -6.19
C SER A 57 16.89 1.11 -5.45
N ARG A 58 16.50 1.30 -4.18
CA ARG A 58 17.06 2.28 -3.24
C ARG A 58 17.76 1.61 -2.07
N ALA A 59 18.11 0.33 -2.18
CA ALA A 59 18.70 -0.40 -1.06
C ALA A 59 20.05 0.19 -0.62
N ASP A 60 20.74 0.93 -1.48
CA ASP A 60 21.99 1.62 -1.12
C ASP A 60 21.75 2.88 -0.25
N GLU A 61 20.50 3.34 -0.15
CA GLU A 61 20.06 4.39 0.80
C GLU A 61 20.03 3.86 2.25
N THR A 62 19.81 4.74 3.22
CA THR A 62 19.72 4.32 4.63
C THR A 62 18.48 3.44 4.87
N LEU A 63 18.53 2.52 5.85
CA LEU A 63 17.35 1.71 6.23
C LEU A 63 16.16 2.61 6.63
N LYS A 64 16.45 3.78 7.21
CA LYS A 64 15.46 4.80 7.56
C LYS A 64 14.71 5.33 6.33
N GLU A 65 15.41 5.64 5.24
CA GLU A 65 14.78 6.11 4.00
C GLU A 65 13.90 5.02 3.37
N SER A 66 14.34 3.76 3.41
CA SER A 66 13.52 2.63 2.96
C SER A 66 12.24 2.50 3.80
N LEU A 67 12.34 2.59 5.13
CA LEU A 67 11.19 2.58 6.03
C LEU A 67 10.19 3.69 5.67
N ILE A 68 10.67 4.92 5.53
CA ILE A 68 9.82 6.09 5.20
C ILE A 68 9.14 5.89 3.85
N ASN A 69 9.89 5.47 2.81
CA ASN A 69 9.33 5.26 1.48
C ASN A 69 8.26 4.16 1.49
N GLY A 70 8.49 3.06 2.19
CA GLY A 70 7.51 2.00 2.35
C GLY A 70 6.26 2.47 3.10
N ALA A 71 6.44 3.19 4.20
CA ALA A 71 5.35 3.79 4.96
C ALA A 71 4.52 4.75 4.08
N THR A 72 5.16 5.62 3.30
CA THR A 72 4.48 6.56 2.40
C THR A 72 3.63 5.83 1.36
N LEU A 73 4.19 4.82 0.69
CA LEU A 73 3.44 4.05 -0.31
C LEU A 73 2.26 3.28 0.32
N GLY A 74 2.47 2.65 1.47
CA GLY A 74 1.41 1.96 2.21
C GLY A 74 0.30 2.90 2.67
N PHE A 75 0.67 4.04 3.25
CA PHE A 75 -0.25 5.10 3.65
C PHE A 75 -1.09 5.60 2.48
N THR A 76 -0.46 5.89 1.33
CA THR A 76 -1.16 6.36 0.14
C THR A 76 -2.16 5.32 -0.37
N THR A 77 -1.75 4.05 -0.48
CA THR A 77 -2.63 2.96 -0.91
C THR A 77 -3.85 2.85 -0.01
N ALA A 78 -3.62 2.72 1.30
CA ALA A 78 -4.68 2.54 2.28
C ALA A 78 -5.60 3.75 2.35
N SER A 79 -5.06 4.97 2.20
CA SER A 79 -5.88 6.19 2.15
C SER A 79 -6.81 6.22 0.94
N ILE A 80 -6.34 5.82 -0.25
CA ILE A 80 -7.17 5.76 -1.46
C ILE A 80 -8.28 4.73 -1.29
N ILE A 81 -7.96 3.52 -0.82
CA ILE A 81 -8.93 2.45 -0.59
C ILE A 81 -9.94 2.82 0.50
N CYS A 82 -9.49 3.48 1.59
CA CYS A 82 -10.39 3.96 2.63
C CYS A 82 -11.30 5.10 2.14
N ALA A 83 -10.76 6.02 1.32
CA ALA A 83 -11.54 7.11 0.73
C ALA A 83 -12.59 6.57 -0.26
N SER A 84 -12.23 5.61 -1.11
CA SER A 84 -13.19 4.92 -1.97
C SER A 84 -14.18 4.09 -1.16
N GLY A 85 -13.73 3.49 -0.05
CA GLY A 85 -14.51 3.05 1.12
C GLY A 85 -15.71 3.91 1.45
N LEU A 86 -15.40 5.15 1.83
CA LEU A 86 -16.36 6.15 2.25
C LEU A 86 -17.27 6.59 1.08
N ILE A 87 -16.69 6.87 -0.08
CA ILE A 87 -17.45 7.32 -1.27
C ILE A 87 -18.42 6.23 -1.74
N GLY A 88 -17.97 4.98 -1.82
CA GLY A 88 -18.77 3.81 -2.19
C GLY A 88 -19.98 3.62 -1.28
N LYS A 89 -19.77 3.78 0.03
CA LYS A 89 -20.85 3.69 1.03
C LYS A 89 -21.83 4.85 0.91
N GLU A 90 -21.35 6.08 0.81
CA GLU A 90 -22.18 7.29 0.88
C GLU A 90 -22.98 7.51 -0.41
N TYR A 91 -22.39 7.27 -1.58
CA TYR A 91 -23.00 7.63 -2.88
C TYR A 91 -23.58 6.44 -3.63
N PHE A 92 -23.11 5.21 -3.36
CA PHE A 92 -23.48 4.04 -4.15
C PHE A 92 -24.09 2.90 -3.31
N ALA A 93 -24.19 3.07 -1.99
CA ALA A 93 -24.58 2.01 -1.04
C ALA A 93 -23.79 0.70 -1.21
N LYS A 94 -22.56 0.78 -1.75
CA LYS A 94 -21.69 -0.37 -2.01
C LYS A 94 -20.58 -0.46 -0.96
N PRO A 95 -20.33 -1.65 -0.38
CA PRO A 95 -19.22 -1.83 0.53
C PRO A 95 -17.91 -1.93 -0.27
N VAL A 96 -16.98 -0.99 -0.12
CA VAL A 96 -15.65 -1.10 -0.74
C VAL A 96 -14.67 -1.86 0.16
N LEU A 97 -14.83 -1.74 1.48
CA LEU A 97 -14.05 -2.49 2.47
C LEU A 97 -14.80 -3.69 3.05
N GLY A 98 -16.06 -3.94 2.70
CA GLY A 98 -16.80 -5.10 3.24
C GLY A 98 -17.13 -5.01 4.75
N ILE A 99 -16.86 -3.88 5.40
CA ILE A 99 -17.12 -3.72 6.84
C ILE A 99 -18.37 -2.88 7.10
N SER A 100 -19.27 -3.43 7.91
CA SER A 100 -20.47 -2.77 8.41
C SER A 100 -20.24 -2.28 9.84
N ALA A 101 -19.62 -1.11 10.00
CA ALA A 101 -19.56 -0.43 11.30
C ALA A 101 -20.85 0.40 11.53
N PRO A 102 -21.52 0.26 12.69
CA PRO A 102 -22.85 0.80 12.94
C PRO A 102 -22.87 2.31 13.13
N THR A 103 -21.78 2.92 13.63
CA THR A 103 -21.72 4.35 13.91
C THR A 103 -20.66 5.07 13.05
N PRO A 104 -20.79 6.39 12.81
CA PRO A 104 -19.75 7.18 12.14
C PRO A 104 -18.39 7.12 12.86
N GLU A 105 -18.37 7.13 14.20
CA GLU A 105 -17.15 7.14 15.01
C GLU A 105 -16.42 5.80 14.89
N SER A 106 -17.15 4.69 14.96
CA SER A 106 -16.59 3.35 14.78
C SER A 106 -16.03 3.14 13.38
N ARG A 107 -16.70 3.68 12.34
CA ARG A 107 -16.16 3.73 10.98
C ARG A 107 -14.85 4.49 10.91
N PHE A 108 -14.79 5.69 11.48
CA PHE A 108 -13.60 6.52 11.43
C PHE A 108 -12.41 5.84 12.14
N ALA A 109 -12.63 5.31 13.35
CA ALA A 109 -11.61 4.60 14.11
C ALA A 109 -11.06 3.38 13.35
N MET A 110 -11.94 2.65 12.69
CA MET A 110 -11.58 1.48 11.88
C MET A 110 -10.78 1.86 10.62
N LEU A 111 -11.18 2.91 9.90
CA LEU A 111 -10.43 3.40 8.74
C LEU A 111 -9.03 3.87 9.14
N LEU A 112 -8.92 4.56 10.27
CA LEU A 112 -7.64 4.97 10.83
C LEU A 112 -6.77 3.76 11.16
N LEU A 113 -7.34 2.73 11.78
CA LEU A 113 -6.63 1.49 12.11
C LEU A 113 -6.14 0.77 10.85
N ILE A 114 -6.97 0.68 9.81
CA ILE A 114 -6.59 0.11 8.50
C ILE A 114 -5.42 0.89 7.90
N ILE A 115 -5.47 2.22 7.91
CA ILE A 115 -4.39 3.06 7.37
C ILE A 115 -3.10 2.84 8.17
N LEU A 116 -3.17 2.83 9.49
CA LEU A 116 -2.00 2.63 10.35
C LEU A 116 -1.38 1.25 10.16
N GLU A 117 -2.20 0.20 10.13
CA GLU A 117 -1.74 -1.19 9.93
C GLU A 117 -1.05 -1.35 8.57
N ASN A 118 -1.67 -0.89 7.48
CA ASN A 118 -1.09 -0.99 6.14
C ASN A 118 0.18 -0.15 6.00
N THR A 119 0.23 1.03 6.63
CA THR A 119 1.42 1.87 6.68
C THR A 119 2.57 1.16 7.40
N PHE A 120 2.28 0.56 8.55
CA PHE A 120 3.27 -0.16 9.36
C PHE A 120 3.80 -1.41 8.66
N LEU A 121 2.91 -2.24 8.11
CA LEU A 121 3.28 -3.44 7.35
C LEU A 121 4.13 -3.09 6.12
N SER A 122 3.77 -2.04 5.38
CA SER A 122 4.53 -1.58 4.21
C SER A 122 5.91 -1.04 4.59
N ALA A 123 6.02 -0.36 5.74
CA ALA A 123 7.30 0.08 6.28
C ALA A 123 8.21 -1.11 6.61
N ILE A 124 7.69 -2.13 7.31
CA ILE A 124 8.43 -3.35 7.66
C ILE A 124 8.85 -4.11 6.41
N LEU A 125 7.93 -4.29 5.45
CA LEU A 125 8.21 -4.98 4.20
C LEU A 125 9.36 -4.31 3.45
N SER A 126 9.29 -2.98 3.34
CA SER A 126 10.31 -2.17 2.70
C SER A 126 11.68 -2.27 3.40
N ALA A 127 11.69 -2.18 4.73
CA ALA A 127 12.90 -2.30 5.54
C ALA A 127 13.56 -3.67 5.39
N THR A 128 12.74 -4.72 5.43
CA THR A 128 13.18 -6.11 5.26
C THR A 128 13.77 -6.33 3.87
N ALA A 129 13.11 -5.85 2.82
CA ALA A 129 13.59 -5.94 1.45
C ALA A 129 14.94 -5.22 1.26
N ALA A 130 15.08 -4.00 1.79
CA ALA A 130 16.32 -3.25 1.73
C ALA A 130 17.46 -3.94 2.52
N TRP A 131 17.16 -4.45 3.72
CA TRP A 131 18.12 -5.17 4.56
C TRP A 131 18.62 -6.46 3.91
N LEU A 132 17.70 -7.28 3.36
CA LEU A 132 18.05 -8.51 2.62
C LEU A 132 18.94 -8.19 1.44
N THR A 133 18.59 -7.16 0.66
CA THR A 133 19.37 -6.73 -0.51
C THR A 133 20.79 -6.31 -0.11
N LYS A 134 20.94 -5.54 0.98
CA LYS A 134 22.27 -5.15 1.50
C LYS A 134 23.09 -6.37 1.90
N ARG A 135 22.48 -7.40 2.51
CA ARG A 135 23.21 -8.62 2.88
C ARG A 135 23.66 -9.41 1.65
N LEU A 136 22.80 -9.54 0.64
CA LEU A 136 23.11 -10.28 -0.58
C LEU A 136 24.16 -9.58 -1.47
N ARG A 137 24.25 -8.25 -1.42
CA ARG A 137 25.22 -7.46 -2.21
C ARG A 137 26.58 -7.29 -1.53
N ARG A 138 26.74 -7.67 -0.25
CA ARG A 138 28.06 -7.60 0.39
C ARG A 138 29.00 -8.59 -0.31
N PRO A 139 30.14 -8.14 -0.87
CA PRO A 139 31.12 -9.07 -1.40
C PRO A 139 31.58 -9.99 -0.27
N SER A 140 31.70 -11.28 -0.57
CA SER A 140 32.36 -12.24 0.30
C SER A 140 33.72 -11.68 0.70
N PRO A 141 34.10 -11.70 1.99
CA PRO A 141 35.46 -11.35 2.38
C PRO A 141 36.40 -12.30 1.63
N GLN A 142 37.20 -11.75 0.71
CA GLN A 142 38.34 -12.43 0.10
C GLN A 142 39.49 -12.44 1.10
#